data_AF-A0A5S9MIW5-F1
#
_entry.id   AF-A0A5S9MIW5-F1
#
_cell.length_a   1.000
_cell.length_b   1.000
_cell.length_c   1.000
_cell.angle_alpha   90.00
_cell.angle_beta   90.00
_cell.angle_gamma   90.00
#
_symmetry.space_group_name_H-M   'P 1'
#
loop_
_entity.id
_entity.type
_entity.pdbx_description
1 polymer ?
#
loop_
_entity_poly.entity_id
_entity_poly.type
_entity_poly.pdbx_seq_one_letter_code
_entity_poly.pdbx_strand_id
1 'polypeptide(L)'
;MGIGYRGNQVDGLVFCLSILIIILTFMISRSKWHYLRQFSVLFALAGGWLLFALLGLAKPVRIPEQIIEFPKLFPFGMPVFDSGLLVTSFFITILLIVNMLASIRIVESSVKAFGELRERKRARPAGFVAAFGHLLSGLIGAIAPVPISGAAGFIQTTKIPSRKPFFIGSLLIVLISLFPLLMSFFSALPSPVGLAVNFVVFSSMIGIAMSEFDQYEKEEIPRIRFVLGIAVLAGVGAMFVPQGGLKGMHPVLISLLSNGLVLGTLIAIVVDQVLLRKKKKSDNLVST
;
A
#
# COMPACT_ATOMS: atom_id res chain seq x y z
N MET A 1 0.19 8.11 15.69
CA MET A 1 -1.13 8.50 16.24
C MET A 1 -1.00 9.25 17.58
N GLY A 2 0.05 10.04 17.83
CA GLY A 2 0.24 10.70 19.15
C GLY A 2 1.70 10.80 19.58
N ILE A 3 2.55 9.91 19.07
CA ILE A 3 4.00 9.93 19.31
C ILE A 3 4.68 10.60 18.12
N GLY A 4 5.64 11.49 18.36
CA GLY A 4 6.45 12.11 17.29
C GLY A 4 5.77 13.28 16.57
N TYR A 5 4.55 13.67 16.95
CA TYR A 5 3.81 14.73 16.23
C TYR A 5 4.25 16.14 16.64
N ARG A 6 4.39 16.41 17.94
CA ARG A 6 4.88 17.69 18.50
C ARG A 6 6.26 17.57 19.15
N GLY A 7 6.83 16.37 19.19
CA GLY A 7 8.12 16.05 19.80
C GLY A 7 8.27 14.54 20.06
N ASN A 8 9.37 14.14 20.72
CA ASN A 8 9.65 12.73 21.03
C ASN A 8 8.80 12.14 22.17
N GLN A 9 7.79 12.86 22.66
CA GLN A 9 6.90 12.41 23.73
C GLN A 9 5.52 12.03 23.20
N VAL A 10 4.77 11.29 24.02
CA VAL A 10 3.38 10.95 23.73
C VAL A 10 2.50 12.17 24.00
N ASP A 11 1.87 12.69 22.96
CA ASP A 11 0.82 13.71 23.08
C ASP A 11 -0.53 13.00 23.26
N GLY A 12 -1.00 12.98 24.51
CA GLY A 12 -2.25 12.32 24.88
C GLY A 12 -3.48 12.91 24.20
N LEU A 13 -3.48 14.23 23.95
CA LEU A 13 -4.59 14.89 23.26
C LEU A 13 -4.64 14.45 21.78
N VAL A 14 -3.50 14.47 21.10
CA VAL A 14 -3.39 14.00 19.70
C VAL A 14 -3.76 12.53 19.58
N PHE A 15 -3.41 11.71 20.58
CA PHE A 15 -3.81 10.31 20.64
C PHE A 15 -5.32 10.13 20.77
N CYS A 16 -5.97 10.81 21.72
CA CYS A 16 -7.42 10.78 21.88
C CYS A 16 -8.15 11.26 20.62
N LEU A 17 -7.67 12.33 19.99
CA LEU A 17 -8.24 12.81 18.73
C LEU A 17 -8.06 11.80 17.59
N SER A 18 -6.92 11.13 17.52
CA SER A 18 -6.68 10.08 16.51
C SER A 18 -7.68 8.93 16.69
N ILE A 19 -7.92 8.48 17.94
CA ILE A 19 -8.94 7.45 18.24
C ILE A 19 -10.33 7.94 17.86
N LEU A 20 -10.68 9.19 18.20
CA LEU A 20 -11.96 9.77 17.85
C LEU A 20 -12.16 9.76 16.32
N ILE A 21 -11.15 10.16 15.56
CA ILE A 21 -11.19 10.11 14.09
C ILE A 21 -11.38 8.67 13.60
N ILE A 22 -10.69 7.68 14.18
CA ILE A 22 -10.89 6.26 13.82
C ILE A 22 -12.35 5.85 14.03
N ILE A 23 -12.92 6.14 15.20
CA ILE A 23 -14.30 5.80 15.53
C ILE A 23 -15.27 6.47 14.56
N LEU A 24 -15.12 7.78 14.33
CA LEU A 24 -15.95 8.53 13.38
C LEU A 24 -15.83 7.97 11.96
N THR A 25 -14.62 7.63 11.52
CA THR A 25 -14.39 7.06 10.18
C THR A 25 -15.10 5.72 10.03
N PHE A 26 -15.05 4.84 11.04
CA PHE A 26 -15.81 3.59 11.05
C PHE A 26 -17.33 3.81 11.07
N MET A 27 -17.82 4.79 11.82
CA MET A 27 -19.25 5.13 11.85
C MET A 27 -19.73 5.64 10.49
N ILE A 28 -18.97 6.54 9.85
CA ILE A 28 -19.30 7.08 8.54
C ILE A 28 -19.23 5.99 7.45
N SER A 29 -18.21 5.12 7.49
CA SER A 29 -18.08 4.03 6.53
C SER A 29 -19.17 2.96 6.64
N ARG A 30 -19.81 2.83 7.82
CA ARG A 30 -20.98 1.96 8.04
C ARG A 30 -22.31 2.71 8.02
N SER A 31 -22.32 3.97 7.60
CA SER A 31 -23.53 4.77 7.54
C SER A 31 -24.56 4.17 6.57
N LYS A 32 -25.85 4.36 6.91
CA LYS A 32 -26.98 3.96 6.07
C LYS A 32 -27.01 4.73 4.74
N TRP A 33 -26.44 5.94 4.71
CA TRP A 33 -26.47 6.80 3.54
C TRP A 33 -25.32 6.48 2.59
N HIS A 34 -25.67 6.16 1.33
CA HIS A 34 -24.72 5.71 0.32
C HIS A 34 -23.55 6.69 0.12
N TYR A 35 -23.86 7.99 0.00
CA TYR A 35 -22.85 9.04 -0.21
C TYR A 35 -21.85 9.14 0.94
N LEU A 36 -22.32 9.06 2.20
CA LEU A 36 -21.45 9.10 3.37
C LEU A 36 -20.51 7.90 3.41
N ARG A 37 -21.02 6.70 3.11
CA ARG A 37 -20.21 5.49 3.05
C ARG A 37 -19.15 5.56 1.95
N GLN A 38 -19.55 5.97 0.75
CA GLN A 38 -18.67 6.02 -0.42
C GLN A 38 -17.51 7.02 -0.24
N PHE A 39 -17.79 8.18 0.34
CA PHE A 39 -16.79 9.24 0.58
C PHE A 39 -16.31 9.30 2.03
N SER A 40 -16.48 8.22 2.79
CA SER A 40 -16.19 8.17 4.23
C SER A 40 -14.76 8.58 4.58
N VAL A 41 -13.79 8.09 3.82
CA VAL A 41 -12.37 8.46 3.93
C VAL A 41 -12.14 9.96 3.69
N LEU A 42 -12.80 10.53 2.68
CA LEU A 42 -12.66 11.95 2.34
C LEU A 42 -13.26 12.85 3.43
N PHE A 43 -14.47 12.52 3.90
CA PHE A 43 -15.12 13.24 4.99
C PHE A 43 -14.33 13.13 6.30
N ALA A 44 -13.77 11.96 6.61
CA ALA A 44 -12.94 11.77 7.78
C ALA A 44 -11.62 12.55 7.72
N LEU A 45 -10.97 12.61 6.56
CA LEU A 45 -9.78 13.44 6.36
C LEU A 45 -10.11 14.92 6.52
N ALA A 46 -11.15 15.41 5.85
CA ALA A 46 -11.56 16.81 5.92
C ALA A 46 -12.01 17.22 7.33
N GLY A 47 -12.89 16.42 7.96
CA GLY A 47 -13.39 16.67 9.31
C GLY A 47 -12.32 16.51 10.39
N GLY A 48 -11.46 15.49 10.28
CA GLY A 48 -10.35 15.28 11.19
C GLY A 48 -9.30 16.38 11.08
N TRP A 49 -9.00 16.84 9.87
CA TRP A 49 -8.11 17.98 9.65
C TRP A 49 -8.71 19.28 10.21
N LEU A 50 -10.00 19.54 9.96
CA LEU A 50 -10.71 20.69 10.52
C LEU A 50 -10.66 20.68 12.05
N LEU A 51 -10.89 19.53 12.69
CA LEU A 51 -10.83 19.39 14.14
C LEU A 51 -9.42 19.71 14.68
N PHE A 52 -8.37 19.22 14.02
CA PHE A 52 -7.00 19.56 14.37
C PHE A 52 -6.69 21.06 14.16
N ALA A 53 -7.26 21.68 13.13
CA ALA A 53 -7.09 23.11 12.88
C ALA A 53 -7.77 23.96 13.96
N LEU A 54 -9.00 23.63 14.35
CA LEU A 54 -9.75 24.31 15.42
C LEU A 54 -9.05 24.23 16.78
N LEU A 55 -8.33 23.13 17.03
CA LEU A 55 -7.56 22.91 18.25
C LEU A 55 -6.14 23.48 18.18
N GLY A 56 -5.78 24.18 17.10
CA GLY A 56 -4.44 24.77 16.91
C GLY A 56 -3.32 23.73 16.74
N LEU A 57 -3.67 22.50 16.36
CA LEU A 57 -2.74 21.39 16.18
C LEU A 57 -2.29 21.22 14.73
N ALA A 58 -2.98 21.85 13.77
CA ALA A 58 -2.59 21.80 12.36
C ALA A 58 -1.31 22.60 12.10
N LYS A 59 -0.50 22.14 11.15
CA LYS A 59 0.67 22.90 10.70
C LYS A 59 0.19 24.13 9.91
N PRO A 60 0.86 25.28 10.02
CA PRO A 60 0.51 26.44 9.21
C PRO A 60 0.77 26.14 7.72
N VAL A 61 -0.14 26.58 6.87
CA VAL A 61 0.06 26.57 5.41
C VAL A 61 1.08 27.67 5.09
N ARG A 62 2.17 27.32 4.41
CA ARG A 62 3.17 28.28 3.97
C ARG A 62 2.71 28.87 2.64
N ILE A 63 2.80 30.19 2.53
CA ILE A 63 2.54 30.88 1.26
C ILE A 63 3.85 30.85 0.46
N PRO A 64 3.90 30.11 -0.66
CA PRO A 64 5.09 30.07 -1.50
C PRO A 64 5.24 31.38 -2.27
N GLU A 65 6.48 31.75 -2.58
CA GLU A 65 6.77 32.92 -3.42
C GLU A 65 6.43 32.67 -4.90
N GLN A 66 6.48 31.41 -5.33
CA GLN A 66 6.23 31.01 -6.72
C GLN A 66 4.84 30.39 -6.86
N ILE A 67 4.14 30.78 -7.92
CA ILE A 67 2.81 30.23 -8.26
C ILE A 67 2.95 28.83 -8.88
N ILE A 68 3.99 28.61 -9.67
CA ILE A 68 4.28 27.34 -10.35
C ILE A 68 5.73 26.93 -10.05
N GLU A 69 5.94 25.68 -9.66
CA GLU A 69 7.28 25.09 -9.49
C GLU A 69 7.37 23.77 -10.24
N PHE A 70 8.44 23.60 -11.02
CA PHE A 70 8.73 22.36 -11.73
C PHE A 70 9.66 21.46 -10.90
N PRO A 71 9.55 20.12 -11.04
CA PRO A 71 10.42 19.20 -10.32
C PRO A 71 11.88 19.45 -10.68
N LYS A 72 12.73 19.56 -9.66
CA LYS A 72 14.17 19.71 -9.82
C LYS A 72 14.78 18.36 -10.23
N LEU A 73 15.68 18.39 -11.19
CA LEU A 73 16.50 17.23 -11.51
C LEU A 73 17.61 17.10 -10.46
N PHE A 74 17.83 15.88 -9.97
CA PHE A 74 18.84 15.55 -8.99
C PHE A 74 18.77 16.40 -7.71
N PRO A 75 17.62 16.45 -7.01
CA PRO A 75 17.46 17.31 -5.83
C PRO A 75 18.38 16.91 -4.67
N PHE A 76 18.91 15.68 -4.69
CA PHE A 76 19.84 15.14 -3.70
C PHE A 76 21.30 15.13 -4.17
N GLY A 77 21.60 15.73 -5.33
CA GLY A 77 22.92 15.70 -5.97
C GLY A 77 23.04 14.66 -7.09
N MET A 78 24.19 14.67 -7.77
CA MET A 78 24.47 13.78 -8.90
C MET A 78 24.44 12.30 -8.49
N PRO A 79 24.02 11.38 -9.38
CA PRO A 79 24.04 9.94 -9.11
C PRO A 79 25.45 9.46 -8.76
N VAL A 80 25.58 8.79 -7.61
CA VAL A 80 26.83 8.15 -7.17
C VAL A 80 26.73 6.66 -7.44
N PHE A 81 27.79 6.10 -8.02
CA PHE A 81 27.86 4.67 -8.28
C PHE A 81 28.39 3.94 -7.05
N ASP A 82 27.55 3.12 -6.43
CA ASP A 82 27.89 2.28 -5.30
C ASP A 82 27.55 0.83 -5.64
N SER A 83 28.56 -0.04 -5.64
CA SER A 83 28.40 -1.45 -6.02
C SER A 83 27.47 -2.22 -5.08
N GLY A 84 27.44 -1.88 -3.79
CA GLY A 84 26.53 -2.50 -2.83
C GLY A 84 25.08 -2.12 -3.07
N LEU A 85 24.83 -0.84 -3.35
CA LEU A 85 23.50 -0.33 -3.72
C LEU A 85 23.02 -0.93 -5.04
N LEU A 86 23.89 -1.15 -6.02
CA LEU A 86 23.52 -1.80 -7.29
C LEU A 86 23.03 -3.22 -7.07
N VAL A 87 23.78 -4.04 -6.32
CA VAL A 87 23.39 -5.44 -6.05
C VAL A 87 22.09 -5.47 -5.25
N THR A 88 21.94 -4.61 -4.24
CA THR A 88 20.69 -4.53 -3.46
C THR A 88 19.51 -4.10 -4.31
N SER A 89 19.69 -3.07 -5.16
CA SER A 89 18.65 -2.56 -6.06
C SER A 89 18.25 -3.58 -7.12
N PHE A 90 19.19 -4.41 -7.58
CA PHE A 90 18.91 -5.52 -8.51
C PHE A 90 17.92 -6.53 -7.89
N PHE A 91 18.17 -6.98 -6.66
CA PHE A 91 17.26 -7.90 -5.97
C PHE A 91 15.92 -7.26 -5.63
N ILE A 92 15.91 -6.00 -5.20
CA ILE A 92 14.66 -5.23 -5.00
C ILE A 92 13.87 -5.14 -6.32
N THR A 93 14.54 -4.95 -7.45
CA THR A 93 13.88 -4.85 -8.75
C THR A 93 13.24 -6.17 -9.17
N ILE A 94 13.93 -7.31 -9.00
CA ILE A 94 13.33 -8.64 -9.20
C ILE A 94 12.06 -8.78 -8.36
N LEU A 95 12.13 -8.30 -7.13
CA LEU A 95 11.02 -8.36 -6.20
C LEU A 95 9.80 -7.53 -6.62
N LEU A 96 10.06 -6.31 -7.06
CA LEU A 96 9.03 -5.42 -7.59
C LEU A 96 8.41 -5.96 -8.88
N ILE A 97 9.19 -6.66 -9.72
CA ILE A 97 8.66 -7.35 -10.90
C ILE A 97 7.66 -8.43 -10.48
N VAL A 98 7.99 -9.26 -9.48
CA VAL A 98 7.08 -10.29 -8.97
C VAL A 98 5.78 -9.66 -8.44
N ASN A 99 5.89 -8.59 -7.64
CA ASN A 99 4.72 -7.88 -7.12
C ASN A 99 3.86 -7.25 -8.23
N MET A 100 4.50 -6.68 -9.24
CA MET A 100 3.81 -6.15 -10.43
C MET A 100 3.06 -7.26 -11.17
N LEU A 101 3.69 -8.41 -11.42
CA LEU A 101 3.05 -9.54 -12.11
C LEU A 101 1.85 -10.08 -11.32
N ALA A 102 1.96 -10.20 -10.00
CA ALA A 102 0.87 -10.61 -9.13
C ALA A 102 -0.29 -9.59 -9.20
N SER A 103 0.00 -8.30 -9.08
CA SER A 103 -0.99 -7.22 -9.15
C SER A 103 -1.71 -7.18 -10.52
N ILE A 104 -0.97 -7.36 -11.62
CA ILE A 104 -1.56 -7.43 -12.97
C ILE A 104 -2.57 -8.57 -13.07
N ARG A 105 -2.24 -9.76 -12.56
CA ARG A 105 -3.14 -10.93 -12.61
C ARG A 105 -4.43 -10.68 -11.82
N ILE A 106 -4.33 -10.09 -10.64
CA ILE A 106 -5.50 -9.79 -9.79
C ILE A 106 -6.40 -8.72 -10.44
N VAL A 107 -5.80 -7.68 -11.02
CA VAL A 107 -6.58 -6.66 -11.75
C VAL A 107 -7.19 -7.25 -13.03
N GLU A 108 -6.47 -8.12 -13.74
CA GLU A 108 -7.01 -8.80 -14.92
C GLU A 108 -8.20 -9.69 -14.57
N SER A 109 -8.14 -10.50 -13.50
CA SER A 109 -9.29 -11.31 -13.09
C SER A 109 -10.48 -10.44 -12.69
N SER A 110 -10.24 -9.34 -11.96
CA SER A 110 -11.27 -8.39 -11.56
C SER A 110 -11.96 -7.73 -12.76
N VAL A 111 -11.23 -7.32 -13.79
CA VAL A 111 -11.84 -6.67 -14.96
C VAL A 111 -12.49 -7.69 -15.90
N LYS A 112 -11.96 -8.93 -15.99
CA LYS A 112 -12.59 -10.03 -16.76
C LYS A 112 -14.02 -10.29 -16.29
N ALA A 113 -14.30 -10.14 -14.98
CA ALA A 113 -15.65 -10.29 -14.43
C ALA A 113 -16.69 -9.33 -15.05
N PHE A 114 -16.25 -8.23 -15.68
CA PHE A 114 -17.11 -7.26 -16.35
C PHE A 114 -17.13 -7.42 -17.88
N GLY A 115 -16.54 -8.48 -18.44
CA GLY A 115 -16.57 -8.78 -19.89
C GLY A 115 -15.67 -7.90 -20.77
N GLU A 116 -14.88 -6.98 -20.20
CA GLU A 116 -14.16 -5.96 -20.98
C GLU A 116 -12.74 -6.36 -21.44
N LEU A 117 -12.22 -7.54 -21.09
CA LEU A 117 -10.82 -7.87 -21.42
C LEU A 117 -10.65 -8.75 -22.65
N ARG A 118 -10.21 -8.12 -23.75
CA ARG A 118 -9.42 -8.81 -24.79
C ARG A 118 -8.13 -9.36 -24.16
N GLU A 119 -7.84 -10.64 -24.38
CA GLU A 119 -6.57 -11.26 -24.03
C GLU A 119 -5.42 -10.52 -24.73
N ARG A 120 -4.60 -9.82 -23.96
CA ARG A 120 -3.37 -9.18 -24.45
C ARG A 120 -2.28 -9.40 -23.40
N LYS A 121 -1.06 -9.65 -23.85
CA LYS A 121 0.12 -9.72 -22.98
C LYS A 121 0.41 -8.33 -22.37
N ARG A 122 -0.06 -8.07 -21.15
CA ARG A 122 0.08 -6.76 -20.47
C ARG A 122 1.36 -6.61 -19.64
N ALA A 123 2.00 -7.73 -19.28
CA ALA A 123 3.19 -7.73 -18.44
C ALA A 123 4.36 -6.92 -19.02
N ARG A 124 4.68 -7.09 -20.32
CA ARG A 124 5.80 -6.38 -20.95
C ARG A 124 5.56 -4.87 -21.04
N PRO A 125 4.43 -4.36 -21.58
CA PRO A 125 4.14 -2.93 -21.56
C PRO A 125 4.10 -2.34 -20.14
N ALA A 126 3.51 -3.06 -19.18
CA ALA A 126 3.49 -2.61 -17.78
C ALA A 126 4.90 -2.49 -17.19
N GLY A 127 5.79 -3.45 -17.49
CA GLY A 127 7.19 -3.39 -17.08
C GLY A 127 7.95 -2.20 -17.65
N PHE A 128 7.72 -1.84 -18.93
CA PHE A 128 8.31 -0.63 -19.51
C PHE A 128 7.82 0.65 -18.84
N VAL A 129 6.51 0.77 -18.58
CA VAL A 129 5.95 1.93 -17.88
C VAL A 129 6.47 2.02 -16.46
N ALA A 130 6.57 0.89 -15.74
CA ALA A 130 7.14 0.85 -14.40
C ALA A 130 8.62 1.26 -14.42
N ALA A 131 9.44 0.71 -15.32
CA ALA A 131 10.86 1.08 -15.43
C ALA A 131 11.04 2.57 -15.74
N PHE A 132 10.25 3.12 -16.67
CA PHE A 132 10.28 4.55 -16.98
C PHE A 132 9.85 5.41 -15.79
N GLY A 133 8.78 5.02 -15.09
CA GLY A 133 8.32 5.71 -13.88
C GLY A 133 9.37 5.69 -12.77
N HIS A 134 10.02 4.55 -12.55
CA HIS A 134 11.12 4.42 -11.58
C HIS A 134 12.33 5.29 -11.93
N LEU A 135 12.73 5.31 -13.21
CA LEU A 135 13.80 6.17 -13.69
C LEU A 135 13.47 7.64 -13.44
N LEU A 136 12.26 8.07 -13.85
CA LEU A 136 11.82 9.45 -13.67
C LEU A 136 11.77 9.84 -12.19
N SER A 137 11.21 8.97 -11.35
CA SER A 137 11.19 9.16 -9.89
C SER A 137 12.60 9.29 -9.31
N GLY A 138 13.54 8.46 -9.74
CA GLY A 138 14.95 8.56 -9.32
C GLY A 138 15.59 9.90 -9.75
N LEU A 139 15.33 10.36 -10.97
CA LEU A 139 15.85 11.62 -11.49
C LEU A 139 15.33 12.84 -10.73
N ILE A 140 14.04 12.86 -10.37
CA ILE A 140 13.42 13.99 -9.67
C ILE A 140 13.37 13.83 -8.15
N GLY A 141 13.99 12.77 -7.61
CA GLY A 141 13.98 12.47 -6.16
C GLY A 141 12.60 12.13 -5.60
N ALA A 142 11.67 11.65 -6.42
CA ALA A 142 10.35 11.20 -6.00
C ALA A 142 10.33 9.70 -5.63
N ILE A 143 9.29 9.29 -4.92
CA ILE A 143 9.03 7.87 -4.65
C ILE A 143 8.52 7.22 -5.94
N ALA A 144 9.08 6.08 -6.31
CA ALA A 144 8.68 5.34 -7.50
C ALA A 144 7.29 4.71 -7.34
N PRO A 145 6.41 4.79 -8.37
CA PRO A 145 5.08 4.20 -8.29
C PRO A 145 5.16 2.67 -8.33
N VAL A 146 4.52 2.02 -7.37
CA VAL A 146 4.43 0.55 -7.30
C VAL A 146 3.00 0.10 -7.56
N PRO A 147 2.75 -0.85 -8.47
CA PRO A 147 1.43 -1.44 -8.66
C PRO A 147 0.92 -2.09 -7.37
N ILE A 148 -0.35 -1.85 -7.03
CA ILE A 148 -1.00 -2.42 -5.86
C ILE A 148 -2.19 -3.28 -6.28
N SER A 149 -2.32 -4.46 -5.66
CA SER A 149 -3.46 -5.37 -5.84
C SER A 149 -4.79 -4.74 -5.37
N GLY A 150 -4.74 -3.78 -4.44
CA GLY A 150 -5.91 -3.02 -3.98
C GLY A 150 -6.68 -2.29 -5.09
N ALA A 151 -6.03 -2.01 -6.23
CA ALA A 151 -6.71 -1.43 -7.39
C ALA A 151 -7.84 -2.33 -7.92
N ALA A 152 -7.71 -3.66 -7.82
CA ALA A 152 -8.76 -4.59 -8.20
C ALA A 152 -10.00 -4.45 -7.30
N GLY A 153 -9.80 -4.33 -5.98
CA GLY A 153 -10.89 -4.10 -5.02
C GLY A 153 -11.63 -2.79 -5.28
N PHE A 154 -10.90 -1.74 -5.67
CA PHE A 154 -11.51 -0.46 -6.09
C PHE A 154 -12.37 -0.62 -7.35
N ILE A 155 -11.90 -1.35 -8.37
CA ILE A 155 -12.68 -1.63 -9.58
C ILE A 155 -13.94 -2.44 -9.25
N GLN A 156 -13.82 -3.49 -8.45
CA GLN A 156 -14.97 -4.32 -8.04
C GLN A 156 -16.02 -3.51 -7.26
N THR A 157 -15.58 -2.62 -6.37
CA THR A 157 -16.47 -1.81 -5.54
C THR A 157 -17.15 -0.70 -6.33
N THR A 158 -16.40 -0.01 -7.21
CA THR A 158 -16.94 1.09 -8.03
C THR A 158 -17.70 0.60 -9.26
N LYS A 159 -17.45 -0.63 -9.70
CA LYS A 159 -17.96 -1.21 -10.95
C LYS A 159 -17.58 -0.41 -12.19
N ILE A 160 -16.43 0.29 -12.16
CA ILE A 160 -15.91 1.09 -13.27
C ILE A 160 -14.58 0.48 -13.76
N PRO A 161 -14.62 -0.47 -14.72
CA PRO A 161 -13.41 -1.07 -15.30
C PRO A 161 -12.64 -0.15 -16.27
N SER A 162 -13.26 0.98 -16.64
CA SER A 162 -12.69 1.95 -17.59
C SER A 162 -11.39 2.59 -17.08
N ARG A 163 -10.46 2.84 -18.01
CA ARG A 163 -9.20 3.55 -17.73
C ARG A 163 -9.35 5.07 -17.69
N LYS A 164 -10.45 5.62 -18.21
CA LYS A 164 -10.63 7.08 -18.33
C LYS A 164 -10.54 7.80 -16.97
N PRO A 165 -11.23 7.35 -15.90
CA PRO A 165 -11.14 8.01 -14.60
C PRO A 165 -9.72 8.00 -14.02
N PHE A 166 -8.96 6.93 -14.28
CA PHE A 166 -7.56 6.83 -13.86
C PHE A 166 -6.68 7.90 -14.53
N PHE A 167 -6.81 8.09 -15.85
CA PHE A 167 -6.06 9.12 -16.57
C PHE A 167 -6.45 10.54 -16.14
N ILE A 168 -7.75 10.79 -15.95
CA ILE A 168 -8.25 12.09 -15.48
C ILE A 168 -7.69 12.39 -14.09
N GLY A 169 -7.78 11.43 -13.15
CA GLY A 169 -7.24 11.58 -11.80
C GLY A 169 -5.72 11.81 -11.80
N SER A 170 -4.98 11.06 -12.62
CA SER A 170 -3.53 11.23 -12.74
C SER A 170 -3.16 12.61 -13.28
N LEU A 171 -3.86 13.09 -14.31
CA LEU A 171 -3.63 14.43 -14.87
C LEU A 171 -3.96 15.53 -13.85
N LEU A 172 -5.06 15.40 -13.11
CA LEU A 172 -5.40 16.33 -12.04
C LEU A 172 -4.32 16.39 -10.95
N ILE A 173 -3.78 15.24 -10.55
CA ILE A 173 -2.68 15.19 -9.58
C ILE A 173 -1.43 15.88 -10.13
N VAL A 174 -1.06 15.63 -11.39
CA VAL A 174 0.06 16.31 -12.04
C VAL A 174 -0.14 17.82 -12.03
N LEU A 175 -1.32 18.29 -12.44
CA LEU A 175 -1.63 19.72 -12.44
C LEU A 175 -1.56 20.31 -11.04
N ILE A 176 -2.17 19.69 -10.04
CA ILE A 176 -2.14 20.14 -8.64
C ILE A 176 -0.69 20.19 -8.12
N SER A 177 0.15 19.22 -8.50
CA SER A 177 1.54 19.14 -8.04
C SER A 177 2.45 20.27 -8.52
N LEU A 178 2.06 20.94 -9.62
CA LEU A 178 2.80 22.08 -10.15
C LEU A 178 2.56 23.38 -9.35
N PHE A 179 1.53 23.45 -8.52
CA PHE A 179 1.19 24.63 -7.72
C PHE A 179 1.66 24.46 -6.27
N PRO A 180 2.76 25.10 -5.84
CA PRO A 180 3.31 24.90 -4.50
C PRO A 180 2.34 25.30 -3.39
N LEU A 181 1.39 26.20 -3.66
CA LEU A 181 0.38 26.61 -2.69
C LEU A 181 -0.57 25.46 -2.35
N LEU A 182 -1.04 24.73 -3.37
CA LEU A 182 -1.87 23.55 -3.18
C LEU A 182 -1.09 22.45 -2.49
N MET A 183 0.18 22.23 -2.88
CA MET A 183 1.05 21.27 -2.23
C MET A 183 1.33 21.63 -0.77
N SER A 184 1.54 22.92 -0.46
CA SER A 184 1.70 23.39 0.92
C SER A 184 0.43 23.16 1.72
N PHE A 185 -0.75 23.41 1.14
CA PHE A 185 -2.03 23.15 1.78
C PHE A 185 -2.15 21.66 2.12
N PHE A 186 -2.00 20.75 1.15
CA PHE A 186 -2.10 19.31 1.42
C PHE A 186 -0.99 18.79 2.36
N SER A 187 0.20 19.36 2.33
CA SER A 187 1.30 18.99 3.26
C SER A 187 1.06 19.44 4.71
N ALA A 188 0.17 20.41 4.92
CA ALA A 188 -0.24 20.87 6.24
C ALA A 188 -1.22 19.89 6.92
N LEU A 189 -1.69 18.86 6.19
CA LEU A 189 -2.50 17.79 6.75
C LEU A 189 -1.76 17.10 7.91
N PRO A 190 -2.35 17.08 9.12
CA PRO A 190 -1.73 16.43 10.27
C PRO A 190 -1.53 14.94 10.02
N SER A 191 -0.29 14.46 10.14
CA SER A 191 0.02 13.04 9.99
C SER A 191 -0.81 12.10 10.89
N PRO A 192 -1.22 12.48 12.13
CA PRO A 192 -2.09 11.63 12.94
C PRO A 192 -3.46 11.38 12.31
N VAL A 193 -4.03 12.39 11.62
CA VAL A 193 -5.31 12.26 10.91
C VAL A 193 -5.17 11.27 9.75
N GLY A 194 -4.12 11.41 8.94
CA GLY A 194 -3.85 10.48 7.85
C GLY A 194 -3.64 9.05 8.32
N LEU A 195 -2.88 8.85 9.41
CA LEU A 195 -2.67 7.52 10.01
C LEU A 195 -3.98 6.92 10.56
N ALA A 196 -4.82 7.74 11.21
CA ALA A 196 -6.13 7.32 11.73
C ALA A 196 -7.06 6.85 10.61
N VAL A 197 -7.16 7.60 9.52
CA VAL A 197 -8.01 7.22 8.39
C VAL A 197 -7.45 5.98 7.67
N ASN A 198 -6.14 5.92 7.45
CA ASN A 198 -5.49 4.74 6.84
C ASN A 198 -5.72 3.46 7.66
N PHE A 199 -5.76 3.55 8.99
CA PHE A 199 -6.08 2.42 9.84
C PHE A 199 -7.44 1.79 9.48
N VAL A 200 -8.47 2.61 9.23
CA VAL A 200 -9.79 2.12 8.84
C VAL A 200 -9.79 1.49 7.44
N VAL A 201 -9.05 2.10 6.50
CA VAL A 201 -8.90 1.57 5.14
C VAL A 201 -8.23 0.19 5.18
N PHE A 202 -7.08 0.06 5.86
CA PHE A 202 -6.38 -1.21 5.98
C PHE A 202 -7.17 -2.25 6.78
N SER A 203 -7.89 -1.85 7.84
CA SER A 203 -8.77 -2.76 8.58
C SER A 203 -9.88 -3.33 7.68
N SER A 204 -10.47 -2.49 6.83
CA SER A 204 -11.50 -2.93 5.88
C SER A 204 -10.92 -3.87 4.82
N MET A 205 -9.70 -3.60 4.36
CA MET A 205 -8.99 -4.46 3.41
C MET A 205 -8.69 -5.85 4.00
N ILE A 206 -8.32 -5.92 5.28
CA ILE A 206 -8.18 -7.20 5.99
C ILE A 206 -9.54 -7.94 6.04
N GLY A 207 -10.64 -7.26 6.33
CA GLY A 207 -11.97 -7.85 6.31
C GLY A 207 -12.34 -8.46 4.95
N ILE A 208 -12.04 -7.75 3.86
CA ILE A 208 -12.24 -8.26 2.48
C ILE A 208 -11.36 -9.49 2.23
N ALA A 209 -10.07 -9.43 2.60
CA ALA A 209 -9.17 -10.58 2.45
C ALA A 209 -9.65 -11.80 3.25
N MET A 210 -10.24 -11.59 4.43
CA MET A 210 -10.84 -12.68 5.21
C MET A 210 -12.09 -13.27 4.56
N SER A 211 -12.93 -12.45 3.93
CA SER A 211 -14.12 -12.93 3.20
C SER A 211 -13.78 -13.76 1.96
N GLU A 212 -12.58 -13.61 1.42
CA GLU A 212 -12.10 -14.45 0.31
C GLU A 212 -11.97 -15.92 0.72
N PHE A 213 -11.82 -16.21 2.02
CA PHE A 213 -11.77 -17.59 2.52
C PHE A 213 -13.12 -18.32 2.46
N ASP A 214 -14.23 -17.58 2.38
CA ASP A 214 -15.57 -18.18 2.28
C ASP A 214 -15.77 -18.92 0.95
N GLN A 215 -14.84 -18.76 -0.01
CA GLN A 215 -14.85 -19.44 -1.30
C GLN A 215 -14.16 -20.81 -1.28
N TYR A 216 -13.43 -21.16 -0.21
CA TYR A 216 -12.71 -22.43 -0.12
C TYR A 216 -13.57 -23.54 0.49
N GLU A 217 -13.25 -24.79 0.15
CA GLU A 217 -13.89 -25.96 0.74
C GLU A 217 -13.63 -26.03 2.25
N LYS A 218 -14.64 -26.45 3.03
CA LYS A 218 -14.60 -26.45 4.50
C LYS A 218 -13.40 -27.21 5.07
N GLU A 219 -12.96 -28.27 4.40
CA GLU A 219 -11.82 -29.09 4.81
C GLU A 219 -10.47 -28.36 4.66
N GLU A 220 -10.38 -27.38 3.77
CA GLU A 220 -9.15 -26.62 3.53
C GLU A 220 -9.01 -25.40 4.45
N ILE A 221 -10.13 -24.89 4.97
CA ILE A 221 -10.17 -23.67 5.79
C ILE A 221 -9.19 -23.70 6.98
N PRO A 222 -9.08 -24.78 7.79
CA PRO A 222 -8.14 -24.82 8.91
C PRO A 222 -6.68 -24.68 8.46
N ARG A 223 -6.30 -25.33 7.35
CA ARG A 223 -4.96 -25.25 6.76
C ARG A 223 -4.66 -23.83 6.31
N ILE A 224 -5.57 -23.23 5.53
CA ILE A 224 -5.40 -21.90 4.95
C ILE A 224 -5.28 -20.84 6.06
N ARG A 225 -6.13 -20.90 7.09
CA ARG A 225 -6.06 -19.97 8.24
C ARG A 225 -4.73 -20.08 8.98
N PHE A 226 -4.20 -21.29 9.14
CA PHE A 226 -2.90 -21.50 9.78
C PHE A 226 -1.75 -20.94 8.94
N VAL A 227 -1.74 -21.21 7.63
CA VAL A 227 -0.76 -20.65 6.68
C VAL A 227 -0.78 -19.12 6.73
N LEU A 228 -1.97 -18.52 6.68
CA LEU A 228 -2.15 -17.07 6.72
C LEU A 228 -1.57 -16.46 8.00
N GLY A 229 -1.88 -17.04 9.17
CA GLY A 229 -1.40 -16.54 10.45
C GLY A 229 0.14 -16.46 10.50
N ILE A 230 0.81 -17.52 10.06
CA ILE A 230 2.28 -17.55 9.98
C ILE A 230 2.81 -16.51 8.99
N ALA A 231 2.22 -16.45 7.80
CA ALA A 231 2.64 -15.55 6.74
C ALA A 231 2.53 -14.07 7.15
N VAL A 232 1.39 -13.68 7.74
CA VAL A 232 1.14 -12.31 8.19
C VAL A 232 2.07 -11.93 9.32
N LEU A 233 2.21 -12.78 10.35
CA LEU A 233 3.08 -12.49 11.49
C LEU A 233 4.55 -12.39 11.08
N ALA A 234 5.02 -13.28 10.20
CA ALA A 234 6.40 -13.23 9.73
C ALA A 234 6.67 -12.01 8.84
N GLY A 235 5.75 -11.70 7.91
CA GLY A 235 5.85 -10.54 7.04
C GLY A 235 5.82 -9.22 7.82
N VAL A 236 4.87 -9.06 8.74
CA VAL A 236 4.77 -7.89 9.61
C VAL A 236 5.96 -7.81 10.55
N GLY A 237 6.36 -8.92 11.17
CA GLY A 237 7.51 -9.00 12.07
C GLY A 237 8.81 -8.54 11.42
N ALA A 238 9.04 -8.88 10.14
CA ALA A 238 10.20 -8.42 9.40
C ALA A 238 10.24 -6.89 9.22
N MET A 239 9.08 -6.22 9.19
CA MET A 239 9.02 -4.74 9.09
C MET A 239 9.42 -4.03 10.38
N PHE A 240 9.52 -4.76 11.50
CA PHE A 240 10.05 -4.23 12.76
C PHE A 240 11.56 -4.39 12.89
N VAL A 241 12.23 -5.05 11.94
CA VAL A 241 13.69 -5.22 11.95
C VAL A 241 14.35 -3.88 11.57
N PRO A 242 15.16 -3.27 12.45
CA PRO A 242 15.86 -2.03 12.12
C PRO A 242 16.84 -2.24 10.98
N GLN A 243 16.89 -1.30 10.02
CA GLN A 243 17.82 -1.41 8.87
C GLN A 243 19.29 -1.51 9.30
N GLY A 244 19.65 -0.91 10.45
CA GLY A 244 20.99 -1.05 11.03
C GLY A 244 21.35 -2.49 11.40
N GLY A 245 20.38 -3.32 11.77
CA GLY A 245 20.58 -4.74 12.09
C GLY A 245 20.74 -5.64 10.87
N LEU A 246 20.42 -5.13 9.67
CA LEU A 246 20.60 -5.82 8.39
C LEU A 246 21.96 -5.51 7.74
N LYS A 247 22.75 -4.61 8.35
CA LYS A 247 24.08 -4.24 7.84
C LYS A 247 24.99 -5.47 7.81
N GLY A 248 25.67 -5.68 6.68
CA GLY A 248 26.59 -6.81 6.47
C GLY A 248 25.93 -8.12 6.01
N MET A 249 24.60 -8.18 5.92
CA MET A 249 23.90 -9.34 5.36
C MET A 249 24.01 -9.37 3.82
N HIS A 250 23.79 -10.55 3.24
CA HIS A 250 23.73 -10.69 1.78
C HIS A 250 22.57 -9.84 1.21
N PRO A 251 22.75 -9.11 0.08
CA PRO A 251 21.73 -8.20 -0.46
C PRO A 251 20.36 -8.83 -0.72
N VAL A 252 20.33 -10.11 -1.09
CA VAL A 252 19.08 -10.89 -1.20
C VAL A 252 18.29 -10.87 0.10
N LEU A 253 18.95 -11.15 1.24
CA LEU A 253 18.30 -11.21 2.54
C LEU A 253 17.79 -9.83 2.96
N ILE A 254 18.59 -8.79 2.70
CA ILE A 254 18.17 -7.39 2.95
C ILE A 254 16.89 -7.10 2.15
N SER A 255 16.86 -7.42 0.85
CA SER A 255 15.69 -7.15 0.00
C SER A 255 14.43 -7.90 0.45
N LEU A 256 14.56 -9.16 0.88
CA LEU A 256 13.44 -9.97 1.37
C LEU A 256 12.94 -9.49 2.73
N LEU A 257 13.85 -9.25 3.68
CA LEU A 257 13.51 -8.80 5.03
C LEU A 257 12.98 -7.35 5.04
N SER A 258 13.38 -6.52 4.07
CA SER A 258 12.87 -5.16 3.89
C SER A 258 11.46 -5.09 3.27
N ASN A 259 10.89 -6.22 2.82
CA ASN A 259 9.55 -6.26 2.24
C ASN A 259 8.66 -7.34 2.87
N GLY A 260 7.81 -6.91 3.81
CA GLY A 260 6.95 -7.81 4.57
C GLY A 260 5.91 -8.56 3.74
N LEU A 261 5.38 -7.93 2.68
CA LEU A 261 4.42 -8.59 1.77
C LEU A 261 5.05 -9.78 1.07
N VAL A 262 6.24 -9.58 0.52
CA VAL A 262 7.00 -10.62 -0.19
C VAL A 262 7.38 -11.75 0.74
N LEU A 263 7.99 -11.40 1.88
CA LEU A 263 8.45 -12.40 2.83
C LEU A 263 7.26 -13.23 3.33
N GLY A 264 6.16 -12.55 3.69
CA GLY A 264 4.93 -13.22 4.08
C GLY A 264 4.38 -14.13 2.99
N THR A 265 4.38 -13.69 1.72
CA THR A 265 3.92 -14.50 0.58
C THR A 265 4.80 -15.73 0.36
N LEU A 266 6.12 -15.59 0.41
CA LEU A 266 7.04 -16.72 0.29
C LEU A 266 6.84 -17.74 1.41
N ILE A 267 6.70 -17.25 2.65
CA ILE A 267 6.42 -18.11 3.81
C ILE A 267 5.07 -18.81 3.65
N ALA A 268 4.03 -18.11 3.18
CA ALA A 268 2.73 -18.70 2.90
C ALA A 268 2.85 -19.88 1.93
N ILE A 269 3.54 -19.68 0.80
CA ILE A 269 3.74 -20.71 -0.22
C ILE A 269 4.50 -21.90 0.37
N VAL A 270 5.60 -21.66 1.07
CA VAL A 270 6.41 -22.75 1.65
C VAL A 270 5.60 -23.57 2.66
N VAL A 271 4.91 -22.91 3.58
CA VAL A 271 4.12 -23.59 4.62
C VAL A 271 2.97 -24.37 4.00
N ASP A 272 2.23 -23.77 3.06
CA ASP A 272 1.11 -24.45 2.39
C ASP A 272 1.58 -25.71 1.64
N GLN A 273 2.68 -25.60 0.88
CA GLN A 273 3.26 -26.74 0.15
C GLN A 273 3.74 -27.86 1.08
N VAL A 274 4.33 -27.53 2.23
CA VAL A 274 4.74 -28.52 3.22
C VAL A 274 3.53 -29.25 3.81
N LEU A 275 2.45 -28.54 4.13
CA LEU A 275 1.23 -29.13 4.68
C LEU A 275 0.50 -30.02 3.66
N LEU A 276 0.41 -29.58 2.39
CA LEU A 276 -0.15 -30.38 1.30
C LEU A 276 0.60 -31.69 1.09
N ARG A 277 1.94 -31.65 1.11
CA ARG A 277 2.77 -32.86 1.01
C ARG A 277 2.54 -33.83 2.17
N LYS A 278 2.35 -33.32 3.39
CA LYS A 278 2.02 -34.16 4.56
C LYS A 278 0.66 -34.82 4.43
N LYS A 279 -0.38 -34.09 3.98
CA LYS A 279 -1.72 -34.64 3.74
C LYS A 279 -1.67 -35.78 2.71
N LYS A 280 -1.06 -35.55 1.55
CA LYS A 280 -0.91 -36.56 0.50
C LYS A 280 -0.17 -37.83 0.97
N LYS A 281 0.87 -37.67 1.80
CA LYS A 281 1.59 -38.82 2.36
C LYS A 281 0.73 -39.61 3.35
N SER A 282 -0.11 -38.93 4.14
CA SER A 282 -1.06 -39.58 5.05
C SER A 282 -2.13 -40.36 4.29
N ASP A 283 -2.72 -39.77 3.25
CA ASP A 283 -3.76 -40.41 2.44
C ASP A 283 -3.24 -41.67 1.72
N ASN A 284 -1.98 -41.63 1.28
CA ASN A 284 -1.30 -42.77 0.66
C ASN A 284 -0.98 -43.92 1.65
N LEU A 285 -0.88 -43.65 2.96
CA LEU A 285 -0.60 -44.66 3.99
C LEU A 285 -1.87 -45.34 4.52
N VAL A 286 -3.01 -44.67 4.39
CA VAL A 286 -4.34 -45.20 4.81
C VAL A 286 -4.98 -46.01 3.68
N SER A 287 -4.52 -45.85 2.43
CA SER A 287 -5.05 -46.55 1.24
C SER A 287 -4.27 -47.82 0.84
N THR A 288 -3.22 -48.19 1.60
CA THR A 288 -2.47 -49.45 1.48
C THR A 288 -2.80 -50.39 2.64
#